data_AF-F5XTF2-F1
#
_entry.id   AF-F5XTF2-F1
#
_cell.length_a   1.000
_cell.length_b   1.000
_cell.length_c   1.000
_cell.angle_alpha   90.00
_cell.angle_beta   90.00
_cell.angle_gamma   90.00
#
_symmetry.space_group_name_H-M   'P 1'
#
loop_
_entity.id
_entity.type
_entity.pdbx_description
1 polymer ?
#
loop_
_entity_poly.entity_id
_entity_poly.type
_entity_poly.pdbx_seq_one_letter_code
_entity_poly.pdbx_strand_id
1 'polypeptide(L)' 'MTTADPLRAEGEARGRDEGRVEGRAETLLDLLGIKFAGSDIEELIRTSSASQLETWTRRIPTATTLDDIFA' A
#
# COMPACT_ATOMS: atom_id res chain seq x y z
N MET A 1 24.31 27.88 0.52
CA MET A 1 23.46 26.71 0.22
C MET A 1 24.39 25.61 -0.22
N THR A 2 24.57 24.58 0.60
CA THR A 2 25.53 23.50 0.32
C THR A 2 24.83 22.36 -0.41
N THR A 3 25.53 21.63 -1.26
CA THR A 3 25.03 20.49 -2.05
C THR A 3 24.40 19.38 -1.19
N ALA A 4 24.61 19.38 0.13
CA ALA A 4 24.02 18.44 1.07
C ALA A 4 22.54 18.73 1.44
N ASP A 5 22.07 19.97 1.30
CA ASP A 5 20.68 20.35 1.63
C ASP A 5 19.65 19.70 0.68
N PRO A 6 19.81 19.74 -0.67
CA PRO A 6 18.87 19.06 -1.57
C PRO A 6 18.88 17.54 -1.40
N LEU A 7 20.06 16.93 -1.18
CA LEU A 7 20.18 15.47 -1.01
C LEU A 7 19.42 14.98 0.24
N ARG A 8 19.47 15.74 1.35
CA ARG A 8 18.72 15.42 2.57
C ARG A 8 17.22 15.55 2.35
N ALA A 9 16.78 16.61 1.68
CA ALA A 9 15.37 16.83 1.37
C ALA A 9 14.80 15.72 0.48
N GLU A 10 15.56 15.27 -0.53
CA GLU A 10 15.20 14.14 -1.39
C GLU A 10 15.10 12.83 -0.60
N GLY A 11 16.06 12.56 0.29
CA GLY A 11 16.03 11.38 1.16
C GLY A 11 14.81 11.34 2.08
N GLU A 12 14.46 12.46 2.71
CA GLU A 12 13.26 12.57 3.54
C GLU A 12 11.97 12.42 2.73
N ALA A 13 11.92 13.01 1.54
CA ALA A 13 10.77 12.89 0.65
C ALA A 13 10.54 11.43 0.25
N ARG A 14 11.62 10.74 -0.14
CA ARG A 14 11.59 9.31 -0.48
C ARG A 14 11.16 8.46 0.71
N GLY A 15 11.77 8.65 1.88
CA GLY A 15 11.42 7.86 3.08
C GLY A 15 9.98 8.06 3.54
N ARG A 16 9.43 9.27 3.42
CA ARG A 16 7.99 9.51 3.69
C ARG A 16 7.09 8.81 2.70
N ASP A 17 7.49 8.72 1.43
CA ASP A 17 6.69 8.05 0.41
C ASP A 17 6.72 6.53 0.59
N GLU A 18 7.90 5.95 0.81
CA GLU A 18 8.09 4.53 1.11
C GLU A 18 7.27 4.12 2.35
N GLY A 19 7.40 4.85 3.47
CA GLY A 19 6.64 4.53 4.68
C GLY A 19 5.12 4.69 4.51
N ARG A 20 4.66 5.57 3.62
CA ARG A 20 3.23 5.70 3.29
C ARG A 20 2.72 4.50 2.49
N VAL A 21 3.53 3.97 1.57
CA VAL A 21 3.20 2.77 0.80
C VAL A 21 3.13 1.56 1.73
N GLU A 22 4.15 1.37 2.57
CA GLU A 22 4.21 0.28 3.54
C GLU A 22 3.01 0.29 4.49
N GLY A 23 2.72 1.43 5.12
CA GLY A 23 1.57 1.52 6.05
C GLY A 23 0.22 1.26 5.38
N ARG A 24 0.07 1.61 4.09
CA ARG A 24 -1.13 1.26 3.31
C ARG A 24 -1.20 -0.24 3.00
N ALA A 25 -0.08 -0.86 2.67
CA ALA A 25 0.00 -2.29 2.43
C ALA A 25 -0.39 -3.07 3.69
N GLU A 26 0.14 -2.69 4.85
CA GLU A 26 -0.22 -3.29 6.15
C GLU A 26 -1.71 -3.14 6.46
N THR A 27 -2.25 -1.92 6.34
CA THR A 27 -3.68 -1.67 6.56
C THR A 27 -4.56 -2.52 5.63
N LEU A 28 -4.16 -2.66 4.37
CA LEU A 28 -4.91 -3.43 3.41
C LEU A 28 -4.88 -4.94 3.74
N LEU A 29 -3.72 -5.46 4.16
CA LEU A 29 -3.59 -6.85 4.61
C LEU A 29 -4.46 -7.15 5.82
N ASP A 30 -4.52 -6.26 6.81
CA ASP A 30 -5.38 -6.43 7.98
C ASP A 30 -6.87 -6.53 7.58
N LEU A 31 -7.33 -5.62 6.72
CA LEU A 31 -8.72 -5.61 6.25
C LEU A 31 -9.06 -6.85 5.42
N LEU A 32 -8.15 -7.27 4.53
CA LEU A 32 -8.34 -8.46 3.71
C LEU A 32 -8.26 -9.75 4.54
N GLY A 33 -7.40 -9.81 5.55
CA GLY A 33 -7.34 -10.92 6.49
C GLY A 33 -8.63 -11.10 7.28
N ILE A 34 -9.30 -9.99 7.63
CA ILE A 34 -10.63 -10.02 8.28
C ILE A 34 -11.71 -10.50 7.31
N LYS A 35 -11.71 -10.01 6.07
CA LYS A 35 -12.82 -10.25 5.12
C LYS A 35 -12.68 -11.54 4.30
N PHE A 36 -11.45 -11.93 3.98
CA PHE A 36 -11.08 -13.03 3.08
C PHE A 36 -9.99 -13.89 3.72
N ALA A 37 -10.25 -14.39 4.93
CA ALA A 37 -9.29 -15.18 5.70
C ALA A 37 -8.66 -16.33 4.87
N GLY A 38 -7.34 -16.50 5.00
CA GLY A 38 -6.58 -17.56 4.32
C GLY A 38 -6.18 -17.25 2.88
N SER A 39 -6.39 -16.02 2.39
CA SER A 39 -5.90 -15.59 1.09
C SER A 39 -4.38 -15.43 1.06
N ASP A 40 -3.72 -16.02 0.07
CA ASP A 40 -2.28 -15.87 -0.17
C ASP A 40 -2.01 -14.69 -1.12
N ILE A 41 -2.04 -13.47 -0.55
CA ILE A 41 -1.93 -12.20 -1.30
C ILE A 41 -0.87 -11.26 -0.73
N GLU A 42 -0.13 -11.68 0.30
CA GLU A 42 0.79 -10.82 1.04
C GLU A 42 1.87 -10.20 0.14
N GLU A 43 2.47 -11.01 -0.73
CA GLU A 43 3.49 -10.57 -1.68
C GLU A 43 2.92 -9.59 -2.72
N LEU A 44 1.71 -9.85 -3.22
CA LEU A 44 1.02 -8.95 -4.14
C LEU A 44 0.80 -7.58 -3.52
N ILE A 45 0.31 -7.52 -2.27
CA ILE A 45 0.05 -6.26 -1.59
C ILE A 45 1.36 -5.50 -1.32
N ARG A 46 2.42 -6.16 -0.84
CA ARG A 46 3.70 -5.50 -0.52
C ARG A 46 4.44 -4.94 -1.74
N THR A 47 4.24 -5.53 -2.92
CA THR A 47 4.90 -5.10 -4.16
C THR A 47 4.07 -4.10 -4.97
N SER A 48 2.85 -3.80 -4.52
CA SER A 48 1.92 -2.92 -5.22
C SER A 48 2.19 -1.45 -4.98
N SER A 49 1.85 -0.64 -5.97
CA SER A 49 2.00 0.81 -5.90
C SER A 49 0.99 1.46 -4.97
N ALA A 50 1.31 2.67 -4.47
CA ALA A 50 0.41 3.45 -3.62
C ALA A 50 -1.02 3.60 -4.19
N SER A 51 -1.13 3.79 -5.51
CA SER A 51 -2.40 3.99 -6.20
C SER A 51 -3.23 2.71 -6.31
N GLN A 52 -2.58 1.57 -6.52
CA GLN A 52 -3.24 0.26 -6.47
C GLN A 52 -3.77 -0.02 -5.07
N LEU A 53 -2.94 0.17 -4.04
CA LEU A 53 -3.33 -0.01 -2.65
C LEU A 53 -4.54 0.86 -2.29
N GLU A 54 -4.52 2.14 -2.65
CA GLU A 54 -5.65 3.05 -2.42
C GLU A 54 -6.93 2.60 -3.14
N THR A 55 -6.80 2.17 -4.39
CA THR A 55 -7.93 1.68 -5.19
C THR A 55 -8.55 0.45 -4.54
N TRP A 56 -7.73 -0.50 -4.12
CA TRP A 56 -8.17 -1.74 -3.49
C TRP A 56 -8.80 -1.50 -2.12
N THR A 57 -8.25 -0.60 -1.30
CA THR A 57 -8.86 -0.20 -0.02
C THR A 57 -10.26 0.35 -0.21
N ARG A 58 -10.51 1.16 -1.26
CA ARG A 58 -11.83 1.73 -1.54
C ARG A 58 -12.86 0.70 -2.02
N ARG A 59 -12.41 -0.43 -2.60
CA ARG A 59 -13.27 -1.51 -3.09
C ARG A 59 -13.68 -2.49 -1.99
N ILE A 60 -12.92 -2.57 -0.91
CA ILE A 60 -13.19 -3.50 0.20
C ILE A 60 -14.63 -3.46 0.70
N PRO A 61 -15.28 -2.32 0.96
CA PRO A 61 -16.61 -2.31 1.56
C PRO A 61 -17.67 -3.04 0.73
N THR A 62 -17.55 -3.01 -0.61
CA THR A 62 -18.57 -3.54 -1.53
C THR A 62 -18.18 -4.85 -2.21
N ALA A 63 -16.89 -5.16 -2.29
CA ALA A 63 -16.40 -6.38 -2.94
C ALA A 63 -16.93 -7.66 -2.27
N THR A 64 -17.27 -8.67 -3.03
CA THR A 64 -17.70 -9.98 -2.51
C THR A 64 -16.64 -11.07 -2.70
N THR A 65 -15.67 -10.81 -3.57
CA THR A 65 -14.54 -11.67 -3.89
C THR A 65 -13.22 -10.88 -3.90
N LEU A 66 -12.09 -11.59 -3.92
CA LEU A 66 -10.78 -10.96 -4.15
C LEU A 66 -10.66 -10.39 -5.57
N ASP A 67 -11.28 -11.03 -6.56
CA ASP A 67 -11.30 -10.54 -7.94
C ASP A 67 -11.99 -9.18 -8.06
N ASP A 68 -13.11 -8.97 -7.34
CA ASP A 68 -13.79 -7.66 -7.26
C ASP A 68 -12.87 -6.55 -6.73
N ILE A 69 -11.85 -6.92 -5.93
CA ILE A 69 -10.87 -6.00 -5.38
C ILE A 69 -9.75 -5.75 -6.38
N PHE A 70 -9.20 -6.79 -7.01
CA PHE A 70 -7.99 -6.70 -7.81
C PHE A 70 -8.21 -6.34 -9.29
N ALA A 71 -9.45 -6.39 -9.80
CA ALA A 71 -9.81 -6.10 -11.19
C ALA A 71 -9.46 -4.70 -11.73
#